data_AF-A0A3M3WKX1-F1
#
_entry.id   AF-A0A3M3WKX1-F1
#
_cell.length_a   1.000
_cell.length_b   1.000
_cell.length_c   1.000
_cell.angle_alpha   90.00
_cell.angle_beta   90.00
_cell.angle_gamma   90.00
#
_symmetry.space_group_name_H-M   'P 1'
#
loop_
_entity.id
_entity.type
_entity.pdbx_description
1 polymer ?
#
loop_
_entity_poly.entity_id
_entity_poly.type
_entity_poly.pdbx_seq_one_letter_code
_entity_poly.pdbx_strand_id
1 'polypeptide(L)' 'MEAVSMPGAPGFVLGVQWHPEWEFMDNPVSLSLFKAFREACQRHARSSR' A
#
# COMPACT_ATOMS: atom_id res chain seq x y z
N MET A 1 -6.92 8.96 -14.44
CA MET A 1 -6.16 9.08 -13.18
C MET A 1 -6.12 7.68 -12.62
N GLU A 2 -4.96 7.02 -12.56
CA GLU A 2 -4.86 5.59 -12.24
C GLU A 2 -4.44 5.32 -10.78
N ALA A 3 -3.77 6.26 -10.14
CA ALA A 3 -3.37 6.18 -8.74
C ALA A 3 -3.38 7.56 -8.08
N VAL A 4 -3.68 7.59 -6.78
CA VAL A 4 -3.68 8.78 -5.93
C VAL A 4 -3.00 8.46 -4.60
N SER A 5 -2.25 9.41 -4.05
CA SER A 5 -1.64 9.29 -2.72
C SER A 5 -1.72 10.62 -1.98
N MET A 6 -1.52 10.59 -0.65
CA MET A 6 -1.48 11.79 0.18
C MET A 6 -0.15 11.84 0.97
N PRO A 7 0.93 12.39 0.40
CA PRO A 7 2.26 12.39 1.02
C PRO A 7 2.39 13.11 2.37
N GLY A 8 1.39 13.94 2.75
CA GLY A 8 1.32 14.60 4.06
C GLY A 8 0.48 13.87 5.11
N ALA A 9 -0.08 12.70 4.80
CA ALA A 9 -0.88 11.93 5.75
C ALA A 9 0.00 11.40 6.91
N PRO A 10 -0.54 11.30 8.14
CA PRO A 10 0.18 10.71 9.27
C PRO A 10 0.45 9.19 9.10
N GLY A 11 -0.11 8.57 8.07
CA GLY A 11 0.03 7.15 7.76
C GLY A 11 0.15 6.90 6.26
N PHE A 12 0.07 5.64 5.86
CA PHE A 12 0.13 5.24 4.46
C PHE A 12 -1.23 5.43 3.79
N VAL A 13 -1.29 6.24 2.74
CA VAL A 13 -2.48 6.51 1.94
C VAL A 13 -2.15 6.38 0.46
N LEU A 14 -2.72 5.35 -0.17
CA LEU A 14 -2.60 5.08 -1.60
C LEU A 14 -3.92 4.47 -2.09
N GLY A 15 -4.49 5.04 -3.16
CA GLY A 15 -5.60 4.47 -3.90
C GLY A 15 -5.18 4.18 -5.33
N VAL A 16 -5.56 3.03 -5.86
CA VAL A 16 -5.31 2.64 -7.25
C VAL A 16 -6.63 2.28 -7.91
N GLN A 17 -6.78 2.57 -9.19
CA GLN A 17 -8.01 2.29 -9.94
C GLN A 17 -8.05 0.85 -10.46
N TRP A 18 -6.89 0.25 -10.77
CA TRP A 18 -6.79 -1.14 -11.20
C TRP A 18 -6.95 -2.11 -10.04
N HIS A 19 -7.01 -3.40 -10.35
CA HIS A 19 -7.14 -4.50 -9.39
C HIS A 19 -5.75 -5.08 -9.05
N PRO A 20 -5.01 -4.56 -8.04
CA PRO A 20 -3.72 -5.08 -7.65
C PRO A 20 -3.80 -6.50 -7.07
N GLU A 21 -4.96 -6.94 -6.62
CA GLU A 21 -5.20 -8.27 -6.08
C GLU A 21 -5.17 -9.38 -7.13
N TRP A 22 -5.39 -9.06 -8.41
CA TRP A 22 -5.42 -10.04 -9.48
C TRP A 22 -3.99 -10.49 -9.84
N GLU A 23 -3.77 -11.81 -9.83
CA GLU A 23 -2.46 -12.47 -10.06
C GLU A 23 -1.30 -11.80 -9.31
N PHE A 24 -1.54 -11.34 -8.07
CA PHE A 24 -0.57 -10.51 -7.35
C PHE A 24 0.77 -11.21 -7.04
N MET A 25 0.80 -12.55 -7.02
CA MET A 25 2.02 -13.32 -6.82
C MET A 25 2.97 -13.26 -8.02
N ASP A 26 2.42 -13.15 -9.23
CA ASP A 26 3.15 -13.11 -10.48
C ASP A 26 3.29 -11.69 -11.03
N ASN A 27 2.62 -10.71 -10.41
CA ASN A 27 2.74 -9.29 -10.72
C ASN A 27 3.65 -8.55 -9.72
N PRO A 28 4.90 -8.21 -10.09
CA PRO A 28 5.85 -7.57 -9.18
C PRO A 28 5.41 -6.19 -8.68
N VAL A 29 4.55 -5.48 -9.43
CA VAL A 29 3.99 -4.19 -9.02
C VAL A 29 2.99 -4.39 -7.88
N SER A 30 2.03 -5.30 -8.05
CA SER A 30 1.05 -5.66 -7.02
C SER A 30 1.73 -6.14 -5.74
N LEU A 31 2.74 -7.01 -5.89
CA LEU A 31 3.51 -7.55 -4.78
C LEU A 31 4.22 -6.45 -3.98
N SER A 32 4.75 -5.44 -4.68
CA SER A 32 5.39 -4.27 -4.05
C SER A 32 4.39 -3.39 -3.31
N LEU A 33 3.19 -3.18 -3.87
CA LEU A 33 2.11 -2.42 -3.22
C LEU A 33 1.69 -3.06 -1.90
N PHE A 34 1.44 -4.38 -1.89
CA PHE A 34 1.05 -5.09 -0.68
C PHE A 34 2.17 -5.17 0.36
N LYS A 35 3.44 -5.27 -0.07
CA LYS A 35 4.59 -5.19 0.85
C LYS A 35 4.66 -3.83 1.54
N ALA A 36 4.56 -2.74 0.79
CA ALA A 36 4.57 -1.38 1.34
C ALA A 36 3.40 -1.15 2.31
N PHE A 37 2.19 -1.63 1.96
CA PHE A 37 1.03 -1.56 2.85
C PHE A 37 1.25 -2.34 4.15
N ARG A 38 1.75 -3.57 4.08
CA ARG A 38 2.09 -4.39 5.26
C ARG A 38 3.09 -3.68 6.18
N GLU A 39 4.16 -3.12 5.61
CA GLU A 39 5.18 -2.38 6.37
C GLU A 39 4.59 -1.17 7.08
N ALA A 40 3.69 -0.45 6.41
CA ALA A 40 2.96 0.67 7.02
C ALA A 40 2.09 0.24 8.20
N CYS A 41 1.32 -0.85 8.05
CA CYS A 41 0.52 -1.42 9.14
C CYS A 41 1.40 -1.81 10.34
N GLN A 42 2.54 -2.45 10.09
CA GLN A 42 3.48 -2.82 11.16
C GLN A 42 4.09 -1.60 11.86
N ARG A 43 4.46 -0.55 11.10
CA ARG A 43 4.92 0.72 11.68
C ARG A 43 3.86 1.34 12.56
N HIS A 44 2.62 1.40 12.09
CA HIS A 44 1.49 1.95 12.84
C HIS A 44 1.23 1.17 14.14
N ALA A 45 1.21 -0.16 14.08
CA ALA A 45 1.02 -1.00 15.26
C ALA A 45 2.14 -0.81 16.31
N ARG A 46 3.38 -0.53 15.88
CA ARG A 46 4.50 -0.22 16.78
C ARG A 46 4.42 1.19 17.37
N SER A 47 3.90 2.17 16.64
CA SER A 47 3.77 3.55 17.13
C SER A 47 2.57 3.76 18.05
N SER A 48 1.56 2.90 17.96
CA SER A 48 0.35 2.96 18.79
C SER A 48 0.49 2.21 20.12
N ARG A 49 1.74 1.97 20.57
CA ARG A 49 2.09 1.28 21.80
C ARG A 49 2.87 2.22 22.72
#